data_AF-A0A5N9HDG6-F1
#
_entry.id   AF-A0A5N9HDG6-F1
#
_cell.length_a   1.000
_cell.length_b   1.000
_cell.length_c   1.000
_cell.angle_alpha   90.00
_cell.angle_beta   90.00
_cell.angle_gamma   90.00
#
_symmetry.space_group_name_H-M   'P 1'
#
loop_
_entity.id
_entity.type
_entity.pdbx_description
1 polymer ?
#
loop_
_entity_poly.entity_id
_entity_poly.type
_entity_poly.pdbx_seq_one_letter_code
_entity_poly.pdbx_strand_id
1 'polypeptide(L)'
;MKVILAGIEYVGTTTMANMLRDWKTKVTGEPFAGGLIHDHSKIPHTSGHPDDTTLEEQQQILNLSPKLKEMYHRYSVYYHIHHYASADDLTVGLHIEESIYGRKYYGYGAPGAAFDREATFEQMERRIKQVTSDPVLIVHMTADASVIEQRMDALKDSPQHTNSPLQKADIPEIMAEYQRLVEKSTIGPKLHVDTSVDTPDETLENLVKQMEPHLTYHDRERIAAHSTAQATT
;
A
#
# COMPACT_ATOMS: atom_id res chain seq x y z
N MET A 1 -9.53 8.17 8.84
CA MET A 1 -9.27 6.75 8.50
C MET A 1 -7.87 6.61 7.95
N LYS A 2 -7.07 5.70 8.50
CA LYS A 2 -5.69 5.44 8.04
C LYS A 2 -5.66 4.03 7.47
N VAL A 3 -5.25 3.88 6.22
CA VAL A 3 -5.36 2.62 5.47
C VAL A 3 -4.02 2.28 4.80
N ILE A 4 -3.57 1.04 4.97
CA ILE A 4 -2.46 0.44 4.24
C ILE A 4 -3.04 -0.68 3.37
N LEU A 5 -3.01 -0.51 2.06
CA LEU A 5 -3.32 -1.59 1.12
C LEU A 5 -2.05 -2.44 0.91
N ALA A 6 -2.14 -3.74 1.19
CA ALA A 6 -1.02 -4.66 1.08
C ALA A 6 -1.41 -5.89 0.25
N GLY A 7 -0.59 -6.23 -0.74
CA GLY A 7 -0.75 -7.42 -1.56
C GLY A 7 0.23 -7.39 -2.72
N ILE A 8 0.44 -8.55 -3.33
CA ILE A 8 1.37 -8.75 -4.46
C ILE A 8 1.07 -7.79 -5.61
N GLU A 9 2.08 -7.45 -6.42
CA GLU A 9 1.84 -6.74 -7.67
C GLU A 9 0.77 -7.47 -8.51
N TYR A 10 0.02 -6.73 -9.32
CA TYR A 10 -1.12 -7.22 -10.11
C TYR A 10 -2.35 -7.66 -9.28
N VAL A 11 -2.36 -7.52 -7.96
CA VAL A 11 -3.57 -7.81 -7.14
C VAL A 11 -4.64 -6.72 -7.19
N GLY A 12 -4.31 -5.54 -7.76
CA GLY A 12 -5.26 -4.43 -7.94
C GLY A 12 -5.18 -3.33 -6.88
N THR A 13 -4.10 -3.22 -6.11
CA THR A 13 -3.94 -2.18 -5.07
C THR A 13 -4.09 -0.76 -5.61
N THR A 14 -3.53 -0.45 -6.78
CA THR A 14 -3.63 0.89 -7.39
C THR A 14 -5.07 1.24 -7.76
N THR A 15 -5.79 0.29 -8.35
CA THR A 15 -7.22 0.44 -8.66
C THR A 15 -8.01 0.69 -7.38
N MET A 16 -7.82 -0.14 -6.36
CA MET A 16 -8.53 -0.01 -5.09
C MET A 16 -8.19 1.28 -4.35
N ALA A 17 -6.94 1.74 -4.38
CA ALA A 17 -6.54 3.00 -3.77
C ALA A 17 -7.27 4.20 -4.39
N ASN A 18 -7.35 4.27 -5.72
CA ASN A 18 -8.08 5.34 -6.41
C ASN A 18 -9.58 5.28 -6.09
N MET A 19 -10.17 4.08 -6.16
CA MET A 19 -11.59 3.88 -5.84
C MET A 19 -11.91 4.25 -4.39
N LEU A 20 -11.03 3.91 -3.44
CA LEU A 20 -11.20 4.25 -2.03
C LEU A 20 -11.06 5.76 -1.78
N ARG A 21 -10.11 6.43 -2.46
CA ARG A 21 -9.99 7.90 -2.42
C ARG A 21 -11.27 8.57 -2.91
N ASP A 22 -11.80 8.12 -4.03
CA ASP A 22 -12.99 8.69 -4.65
C ASP A 22 -14.24 8.41 -3.80
N TRP A 23 -14.35 7.19 -3.25
CA TRP A 23 -15.38 6.84 -2.28
C TRP A 23 -15.33 7.73 -1.04
N LYS A 24 -14.15 7.92 -0.43
CA LYS A 24 -14.00 8.79 0.75
C LYS A 24 -14.45 10.21 0.44
N THR A 25 -14.02 10.76 -0.70
CA THR A 25 -14.42 12.09 -1.16
C THR A 25 -15.94 12.19 -1.30
N LYS A 26 -16.58 11.16 -1.86
CA LYS A 26 -18.03 11.11 -2.00
C LYS A 26 -18.78 11.09 -0.66
N VAL A 27 -18.26 10.38 0.35
CA VAL A 27 -18.98 10.21 1.64
C VAL A 27 -18.63 11.26 2.68
N THR A 28 -17.45 11.88 2.62
CA THR A 28 -17.03 12.93 3.58
C THR A 28 -16.93 14.32 2.97
N GLY A 29 -17.04 14.46 1.65
CA GLY A 29 -16.80 15.72 0.93
C GLY A 29 -15.32 16.11 0.83
N GLU A 30 -14.40 15.27 1.31
CA GLU A 30 -12.97 15.55 1.38
C GLU A 30 -12.14 14.31 1.01
N PRO A 31 -11.11 14.43 0.16
CA PRO A 31 -10.23 13.31 -0.12
C PRO A 31 -9.34 12.99 1.09
N PHE A 32 -8.57 11.91 1.04
CA PHE A 32 -7.48 11.67 2.00
C PHE A 32 -6.55 12.90 2.09
N ALA A 33 -5.80 13.04 3.18
CA ALA A 33 -4.94 14.17 3.45
C ALA A 33 -4.13 14.60 2.21
N GLY A 34 -4.32 15.86 1.79
CA GLY A 34 -3.67 16.44 0.61
C GLY A 34 -4.16 15.94 -0.75
N GLY A 35 -5.19 15.09 -0.80
CA GLY A 35 -5.62 14.41 -2.02
C GLY A 35 -4.71 13.25 -2.45
N LEU A 36 -3.82 12.81 -1.57
CA LEU A 36 -2.68 11.96 -1.92
C LEU A 36 -2.97 10.46 -1.70
N ILE A 37 -2.29 9.62 -2.47
CA ILE A 37 -2.24 8.16 -2.31
C ILE A 37 -0.77 7.81 -2.15
N HIS A 38 -0.28 7.56 -0.94
CA HIS A 38 1.13 7.26 -0.69
C HIS A 38 1.52 5.85 -1.19
N ASP A 39 1.70 5.70 -2.49
CA ASP A 39 2.05 4.46 -3.19
C ASP A 39 3.51 4.41 -3.68
N HIS A 40 4.27 5.48 -3.48
CA HIS A 40 5.65 5.61 -3.96
C HIS A 40 6.71 5.03 -3.00
N SER A 41 6.32 3.92 -2.35
CA SER A 41 7.20 3.02 -1.58
C SER A 41 7.54 1.76 -2.39
N LYS A 42 7.43 1.83 -3.72
CA LYS A 42 7.67 0.72 -4.65
C LYS A 42 8.81 1.09 -5.57
N ILE A 43 9.91 0.35 -5.58
CA ILE A 43 10.99 0.62 -6.54
C ILE A 43 10.60 0.07 -7.91
N PRO A 44 10.76 0.84 -9.01
CA PRO A 44 11.39 2.16 -9.09
C PRO A 44 10.42 3.37 -9.06
N HIS A 45 9.13 3.14 -8.82
CA HIS A 45 8.08 4.15 -8.72
C HIS A 45 8.13 4.93 -7.40
N THR A 46 9.08 5.86 -7.28
CA THR A 46 9.38 6.54 -6.00
C THR A 46 9.27 8.08 -6.04
N SER A 47 8.78 8.70 -7.14
CA SER A 47 8.77 10.16 -7.30
C SER A 47 7.71 10.91 -6.47
N GLY A 48 6.52 10.34 -6.26
CA GLY A 48 5.48 10.96 -5.43
C GLY A 48 4.14 11.17 -6.13
N HIS A 49 3.57 12.38 -6.06
CA HIS A 49 2.20 12.69 -6.50
C HIS A 49 2.16 13.85 -7.51
N PRO A 50 2.17 13.57 -8.83
CA PRO A 50 2.20 12.23 -9.47
C PRO A 50 3.59 11.58 -9.48
N ASP A 51 3.65 10.27 -9.73
CA ASP A 51 4.90 9.64 -10.17
C ASP A 51 5.17 10.07 -11.61
N ASP A 52 6.16 10.94 -11.78
CA ASP A 52 6.63 11.46 -13.05
C ASP A 52 7.99 10.89 -13.47
N THR A 53 8.45 9.81 -12.81
CA THR A 53 9.69 9.14 -13.20
C THR A 53 9.59 8.56 -14.61
N THR A 54 10.51 8.97 -15.47
CA THR A 54 10.68 8.40 -16.81
C THR A 54 11.21 6.97 -16.72
N LEU A 55 11.04 6.18 -17.79
CA LEU A 55 11.64 4.83 -17.86
C LEU A 55 13.17 4.86 -17.69
N GLU A 56 13.83 5.93 -18.13
CA GLU A 56 15.27 6.12 -17.93
C GLU A 56 15.61 6.34 -16.45
N GLU A 57 14.90 7.24 -15.77
CA GLU A 57 15.10 7.49 -14.34
C GLU A 57 14.78 6.25 -13.49
N GLN A 58 13.72 5.53 -13.85
CA GLN A 58 13.42 4.24 -13.21
C GLN A 58 14.58 3.25 -13.37
N GLN A 59 15.19 3.17 -14.55
CA GLN A 59 16.37 2.34 -14.78
C GLN A 59 17.59 2.84 -13.98
N GLN A 60 17.76 4.15 -13.82
CA GLN A 60 18.82 4.71 -12.97
C GLN A 60 18.63 4.31 -11.50
N ILE A 61 17.40 4.34 -10.99
CA ILE A 61 17.06 3.86 -9.64
C ILE A 61 17.35 2.36 -9.51
N LEU A 62 16.94 1.55 -10.50
CA LEU A 62 17.22 0.11 -10.52
C LEU A 62 18.71 -0.20 -10.58
N ASN A 63 19.52 0.64 -11.23
CA ASN A 63 20.97 0.47 -11.36
C ASN A 63 21.76 0.90 -10.12
N LEU A 64 21.11 1.49 -9.10
CA LEU A 64 21.76 1.78 -7.83
C LEU A 64 22.34 0.50 -7.21
N SER A 65 23.55 0.61 -6.66
CA SER A 65 24.12 -0.47 -5.84
C SER A 65 23.18 -0.82 -4.68
N PRO A 66 23.18 -2.07 -4.18
CA PRO A 66 22.27 -2.48 -3.10
C PRO A 66 22.29 -1.55 -1.89
N LYS A 67 23.47 -1.05 -1.49
CA LYS A 67 23.62 -0.09 -0.38
C LYS A 67 22.93 1.26 -0.67
N LEU A 68 23.09 1.81 -1.87
CA LEU A 68 22.49 3.09 -2.22
C LEU A 68 20.97 2.95 -2.39
N LYS A 69 20.53 1.85 -2.99
CA LYS A 69 19.12 1.53 -3.16
C LYS A 69 18.43 1.33 -1.81
N GLU A 70 19.05 0.60 -0.88
CA GLU A 70 18.61 0.46 0.50
C GLU A 70 18.44 1.82 1.18
N MET A 71 19.48 2.65 1.12
CA MET A 71 19.48 3.96 1.78
C MET A 71 18.40 4.89 1.21
N TYR A 72 18.31 4.96 -0.12
CA TYR A 72 17.29 5.74 -0.82
C TYR A 72 15.88 5.32 -0.39
N HIS A 73 15.62 4.01 -0.42
CA HIS A 73 14.28 3.49 -0.15
C HIS A 73 13.93 3.51 1.33
N ARG A 74 14.88 3.23 2.23
CA ARG A 74 14.67 3.39 3.68
C ARG A 74 14.30 4.83 4.03
N TYR A 75 14.93 5.84 3.42
CA TYR A 75 14.52 7.22 3.65
C TYR A 75 13.11 7.51 3.14
N SER A 76 12.72 6.97 1.97
CA SER A 76 11.35 7.06 1.48
C SER A 76 10.35 6.45 2.47
N VAL A 77 10.55 5.19 2.88
CA VAL A 77 9.62 4.51 3.80
C VAL A 77 9.56 5.20 5.17
N TYR A 78 10.69 5.66 5.72
CA TYR A 78 10.70 6.40 7.00
C TYR A 78 10.03 7.76 6.90
N TYR A 79 10.19 8.47 5.77
CA TYR A 79 9.52 9.73 5.51
C TYR A 79 8.02 9.54 5.69
N HIS A 80 7.40 8.53 5.08
CA HIS A 80 5.95 8.36 5.10
C HIS A 80 5.29 8.20 6.49
N ILE A 81 6.05 7.90 7.53
CA ILE A 81 5.48 7.72 8.87
C ILE A 81 4.87 9.02 9.42
N HIS A 82 5.39 10.19 9.06
CA HIS A 82 4.83 11.44 9.58
C HIS A 82 3.39 11.71 9.09
N HIS A 83 2.97 11.13 7.96
CA HIS A 83 1.60 11.27 7.45
C HIS A 83 0.57 10.64 8.39
N TYR A 84 0.98 9.66 9.20
CA TYR A 84 0.11 9.06 10.22
C TYR A 84 -0.24 10.02 11.36
N ALA A 85 0.38 11.21 11.44
CA ALA A 85 -0.04 12.27 12.35
C ALA A 85 -1.34 12.95 11.89
N SER A 86 -1.68 12.85 10.60
CA SER A 86 -2.92 13.36 10.03
C SER A 86 -4.14 12.54 10.49
N ALA A 87 -5.34 13.10 10.39
CA ALA A 87 -6.58 12.38 10.75
C ALA A 87 -6.85 11.17 9.83
N ASP A 88 -6.40 11.24 8.57
CA ASP A 88 -6.48 10.17 7.60
C ASP A 88 -5.21 10.04 6.77
N ASP A 89 -5.03 8.86 6.20
CA ASP A 89 -3.91 8.51 5.33
C ASP A 89 -4.30 7.32 4.45
N LEU A 90 -3.83 7.30 3.21
CA LEU A 90 -3.97 6.17 2.30
C LEU A 90 -2.60 5.81 1.75
N THR A 91 -2.12 4.63 2.10
CA THR A 91 -0.79 4.13 1.75
C THR A 91 -0.90 2.79 1.02
N VAL A 92 0.01 2.52 0.08
CA VAL A 92 0.13 1.22 -0.61
C VAL A 92 1.50 0.59 -0.33
N GLY A 93 1.50 -0.66 0.14
CA GLY A 93 2.69 -1.50 0.34
C GLY A 93 3.52 -1.16 1.59
N LEU A 94 4.05 0.07 1.66
CA LEU A 94 4.93 0.59 2.72
C LEU A 94 5.94 -0.45 3.24
N HIS A 95 6.01 -0.64 4.57
CA HIS A 95 6.97 -1.50 5.25
C HIS A 95 6.69 -2.99 5.04
N ILE A 96 5.43 -3.35 4.72
CA ILE A 96 5.05 -4.74 4.41
C ILE A 96 5.73 -5.14 3.10
N GLU A 97 5.48 -4.39 2.03
CA GLU A 97 6.03 -4.68 0.71
C GLU A 97 7.56 -4.56 0.68
N GLU A 98 8.11 -3.52 1.31
CA GLU A 98 9.54 -3.31 1.38
C GLU A 98 10.28 -4.47 2.07
N SER A 99 9.62 -5.15 3.02
CA SER A 99 10.20 -6.30 3.70
C SER A 99 10.27 -7.55 2.83
N ILE A 100 9.52 -7.58 1.74
CA ILE A 100 9.50 -8.67 0.75
C ILE A 100 10.47 -8.34 -0.38
N TYR A 101 10.22 -7.23 -1.09
CA TYR A 101 10.92 -6.90 -2.34
C TYR A 101 12.37 -6.49 -2.11
N GLY A 102 12.64 -5.77 -1.01
CA GLY A 102 14.00 -5.44 -0.58
C GLY A 102 14.90 -6.67 -0.50
N ARG A 103 14.38 -7.73 0.14
CA ARG A 103 15.09 -9.00 0.35
C ARG A 103 15.15 -9.86 -0.89
N LYS A 104 14.05 -9.95 -1.64
CA LYS A 104 13.94 -10.86 -2.79
C LYS A 104 14.68 -10.32 -4.02
N TYR A 105 14.53 -9.04 -4.33
CA TYR A 105 14.90 -8.51 -5.65
C TYR A 105 16.03 -7.48 -5.61
N TYR A 106 16.27 -6.81 -4.49
CA TYR A 106 17.14 -5.62 -4.46
C TYR A 106 18.50 -5.83 -3.79
N GLY A 107 18.78 -7.03 -3.30
CA GLY A 107 20.10 -7.42 -2.79
C GLY A 107 20.47 -6.78 -1.45
N TYR A 108 19.49 -6.34 -0.66
CA TYR A 108 19.68 -5.79 0.68
C TYR A 108 18.66 -6.35 1.67
N GLY A 109 18.83 -6.06 2.97
CA GLY A 109 17.78 -6.33 3.94
C GLY A 109 17.64 -7.78 4.41
N ALA A 110 18.58 -8.65 4.03
CA ALA A 110 18.61 -10.05 4.46
C ALA A 110 18.79 -10.19 5.98
N PRO A 111 18.42 -11.35 6.56
CA PRO A 111 18.59 -11.62 7.99
C PRO A 111 20.02 -11.35 8.47
N GLY A 112 20.15 -10.51 9.50
CA GLY A 112 21.44 -10.14 10.12
C GLY A 112 22.28 -9.11 9.36
N ALA A 113 21.81 -8.61 8.21
CA ALA A 113 22.46 -7.51 7.51
C ALA A 113 22.19 -6.16 8.19
N ALA A 114 22.99 -5.14 7.85
CA ALA A 114 22.66 -3.77 8.21
C ALA A 114 21.30 -3.39 7.59
N PHE A 115 20.41 -2.80 8.40
CA PHE A 115 19.02 -2.49 8.01
C PHE A 115 18.24 -3.72 7.49
N ASP A 116 18.44 -4.86 8.17
CA ASP A 116 17.58 -6.04 8.08
C ASP A 116 16.10 -5.63 8.04
N ARG A 117 15.35 -6.20 7.08
CA ARG A 117 13.96 -5.79 6.87
C ARG A 117 12.98 -6.38 7.86
N GLU A 118 13.28 -7.49 8.52
CA GLU A 118 12.51 -7.94 9.67
C GLU A 118 12.62 -6.96 10.84
N ALA A 119 13.83 -6.48 11.12
CA ALA A 119 14.08 -5.51 12.19
C ALA A 119 13.52 -4.12 11.83
N THR A 120 13.64 -3.72 10.57
CA THR A 120 13.10 -2.44 10.06
C THR A 120 11.57 -2.44 10.10
N PHE A 121 10.92 -3.54 9.71
CA PHE A 121 9.47 -3.71 9.83
C PHE A 121 8.98 -3.40 11.25
N GLU A 122 9.61 -3.99 12.26
CA GLU A 122 9.21 -3.77 13.66
C GLU A 122 9.48 -2.34 14.15
N GLN A 123 10.56 -1.72 13.67
CA GLN A 123 10.85 -0.32 13.95
C GLN A 123 9.79 0.61 13.35
N MET A 124 9.35 0.34 12.12
CA MET A 124 8.29 1.09 11.45
C MET A 124 6.99 1.05 12.23
N GLU A 125 6.54 -0.14 12.63
CA GLU A 125 5.29 -0.24 13.38
C GLU A 125 5.37 0.39 14.77
N ARG A 126 6.50 0.27 15.47
CA ARG A 126 6.72 1.01 16.72
C ARG A 126 6.63 2.50 16.51
N ARG A 127 7.16 3.02 15.40
CA ARG A 127 7.14 4.46 15.11
C ARG A 127 5.74 4.93 14.72
N ILE A 128 5.00 4.17 13.91
CA ILE A 128 3.59 4.46 13.59
C ILE A 128 2.77 4.58 14.89
N LYS A 129 2.93 3.64 15.83
CA LYS A 129 2.24 3.67 17.14
C LYS A 129 2.65 4.83 18.05
N GLN A 130 3.82 5.43 17.84
CA GLN A 130 4.24 6.64 18.56
C GLN A 130 3.63 7.90 17.95
N VAL A 131 3.30 7.85 16.66
CA VAL A 131 2.77 9.00 15.91
C VAL A 131 1.24 9.06 16.00
N THR A 132 0.56 7.91 16.07
CA THR A 132 -0.90 7.86 16.16
C THR A 132 -1.40 6.80 17.11
N SER A 133 -2.48 7.13 17.82
CA SER A 133 -3.30 6.18 18.59
C SER A 133 -4.53 5.69 17.83
N ASP A 134 -4.82 6.28 16.67
CA ASP A 134 -5.95 5.85 15.84
C ASP A 134 -5.66 4.47 15.22
N PRO A 135 -6.71 3.68 14.94
CA PRO A 135 -6.60 2.49 14.12
C PRO A 135 -5.91 2.76 12.78
N VAL A 136 -4.95 1.91 12.43
CA VAL A 136 -4.34 1.84 11.10
C VAL A 136 -4.78 0.54 10.46
N LEU A 137 -5.72 0.63 9.52
CA LEU A 137 -6.32 -0.51 8.85
C LEU A 137 -5.31 -1.10 7.86
N ILE A 138 -4.95 -2.36 8.02
CA ILE A 138 -4.22 -3.11 6.99
C ILE A 138 -5.25 -3.88 6.18
N VAL A 139 -5.31 -3.64 4.87
CA VAL A 139 -6.17 -4.38 3.95
C VAL A 139 -5.28 -5.34 3.18
N HIS A 140 -5.38 -6.63 3.52
CA HIS A 140 -4.72 -7.67 2.75
C HIS A 140 -5.54 -8.00 1.51
N MET A 141 -5.05 -7.56 0.36
CA MET A 141 -5.60 -7.88 -0.94
C MET A 141 -4.93 -9.14 -1.47
N THR A 142 -5.75 -10.12 -1.85
CA THR A 142 -5.29 -11.39 -2.41
C THR A 142 -5.95 -11.68 -3.75
N ALA A 143 -5.36 -12.61 -4.51
CA ALA A 143 -6.00 -13.24 -5.65
C ALA A 143 -5.35 -14.61 -5.87
N ASP A 144 -6.04 -15.50 -6.58
CA ASP A 144 -5.48 -16.76 -7.03
C ASP A 144 -4.21 -16.53 -7.87
N ALA A 145 -3.22 -17.42 -7.71
CA ALA A 145 -1.95 -17.31 -8.44
C ALA A 145 -2.17 -17.29 -9.97
N SER A 146 -3.12 -18.08 -10.47
CA SER A 146 -3.49 -18.10 -11.89
C SER A 146 -4.06 -16.76 -12.37
N VAL A 147 -4.80 -16.04 -11.51
CA VAL A 147 -5.33 -14.70 -11.83
C VAL A 147 -4.18 -13.68 -11.87
N ILE A 148 -3.22 -13.76 -10.95
CA ILE A 148 -2.02 -12.92 -10.98
C ILE A 148 -1.22 -13.18 -12.26
N GLU A 149 -0.99 -14.43 -12.64
CA GLU A 149 -0.29 -14.78 -13.89
C GLU A 149 -1.00 -14.22 -15.14
N GLN A 150 -2.33 -14.34 -15.20
CA GLN A 150 -3.13 -13.79 -16.29
C GLN A 150 -3.00 -12.26 -16.38
N ARG A 151 -3.03 -11.57 -15.25
CA ARG A 151 -2.87 -10.11 -15.19
C ARG A 151 -1.46 -9.69 -15.59
N MET A 152 -0.43 -10.42 -15.18
CA MET A 152 0.94 -10.20 -15.64
C MET A 152 1.02 -10.32 -17.17
N ASP A 153 0.41 -11.33 -17.78
CA ASP A 153 0.40 -11.48 -19.24
C ASP A 153 -0.36 -10.37 -19.96
N ALA A 154 -1.49 -9.94 -19.40
CA ALA A 154 -2.32 -8.89 -19.97
C ALA A 154 -1.68 -7.49 -19.88
N LEU A 155 -0.84 -7.27 -18.87
CA LEU A 155 -0.29 -5.95 -18.53
C LEU A 155 1.21 -5.80 -18.82
N LYS A 156 1.90 -6.85 -19.28
CA LYS A 156 3.35 -6.86 -19.54
C LYS A 156 3.87 -5.72 -20.43
N ASP A 157 3.02 -5.23 -21.36
CA ASP A 157 3.39 -4.19 -22.32
C ASP A 157 3.00 -2.78 -21.82
N SER A 158 2.49 -2.66 -20.59
CA SER A 158 2.15 -1.37 -20.00
C SER A 158 3.40 -0.68 -19.42
N PRO A 159 3.54 0.65 -19.57
CA PRO A 159 4.65 1.40 -18.98
C PRO A 159 4.74 1.24 -17.46
N GLN A 160 3.60 1.11 -16.77
CA GLN A 160 3.52 0.97 -15.31
C GLN A 160 4.03 -0.39 -14.81
N HIS A 161 4.12 -1.37 -15.69
CA HIS A 161 4.56 -2.73 -15.35
C HIS A 161 5.90 -3.10 -15.99
N THR A 162 6.48 -2.21 -16.81
CA THR A 162 7.74 -2.44 -17.55
C THR A 162 8.91 -2.79 -16.64
N ASN A 163 8.96 -2.18 -15.44
CA ASN A 163 10.06 -2.33 -14.48
C ASN A 163 9.67 -3.11 -13.21
N SER A 164 8.58 -3.87 -13.28
CA SER A 164 8.18 -4.81 -12.23
C SER A 164 9.28 -5.86 -12.01
N PRO A 165 9.79 -6.07 -10.79
CA PRO A 165 10.74 -7.14 -10.51
C PRO A 165 10.07 -8.51 -10.39
N LEU A 166 8.74 -8.57 -10.20
CA LEU A 166 8.00 -9.79 -9.91
C LEU A 166 8.10 -10.81 -11.06
N GLN A 167 8.51 -12.03 -10.74
CA GLN A 167 8.55 -13.15 -11.68
C GLN A 167 7.40 -14.12 -11.41
N LYS A 168 6.85 -14.75 -12.45
CA LYS A 168 5.77 -15.75 -12.31
C LYS A 168 6.14 -16.89 -11.36
N ALA A 169 7.39 -17.36 -11.44
CA ALA A 169 7.91 -18.43 -10.58
C ALA A 169 7.92 -18.08 -9.09
N ASP A 170 7.96 -16.78 -8.76
CA ASP A 170 8.02 -16.29 -7.40
C ASP A 170 6.64 -16.02 -6.78
N ILE A 171 5.55 -16.04 -7.58
CA ILE A 171 4.19 -15.71 -7.12
C ILE A 171 3.81 -16.44 -5.82
N PRO A 172 3.96 -17.78 -5.70
CA PRO A 172 3.56 -18.49 -4.48
C PRO A 172 4.35 -18.04 -3.24
N GLU A 173 5.65 -17.78 -3.38
CA GLU A 173 6.50 -17.31 -2.29
C GLU A 173 6.11 -15.90 -1.86
N ILE A 174 5.92 -14.99 -2.82
CA ILE A 174 5.58 -13.59 -2.54
C ILE A 174 4.22 -13.48 -1.87
N MET A 175 3.21 -14.22 -2.34
CA MET A 175 1.90 -14.27 -1.70
C MET A 175 1.97 -14.77 -0.26
N ALA A 176 2.77 -15.81 -0.01
CA ALA A 176 2.98 -16.34 1.35
C ALA A 176 3.67 -15.32 2.26
N GLU A 177 4.63 -14.55 1.74
CA GLU A 177 5.31 -13.51 2.52
C GLU A 177 4.40 -12.32 2.85
N TYR A 178 3.50 -11.90 1.94
CA TYR A 178 2.47 -10.90 2.27
C TYR A 178 1.56 -11.39 3.40
N GLN A 179 1.04 -12.62 3.28
CA GLN A 179 0.21 -13.22 4.35
C GLN A 179 0.97 -13.23 5.68
N ARG A 180 2.21 -13.74 5.69
CA ARG A 180 3.04 -13.82 6.90
C ARG A 180 3.27 -12.45 7.54
N LEU A 181 3.56 -11.41 6.75
CA LEU A 181 3.86 -10.07 7.26
C LEU A 181 2.59 -9.34 7.72
N VAL A 182 1.47 -9.50 7.04
CA VAL A 182 0.16 -9.02 7.53
C VAL A 182 -0.19 -9.67 8.86
N GLU A 183 -0.01 -10.99 8.98
CA GLU A 183 -0.24 -11.72 10.23
C GLU A 183 0.71 -11.25 11.33
N LYS A 184 2.01 -11.11 11.03
CA LYS A 184 3.06 -10.60 11.95
C LYS A 184 2.75 -9.18 12.43
N SER A 185 2.10 -8.36 11.61
CA SER A 185 1.87 -6.96 11.91
C SER A 185 1.19 -6.75 13.25
N THR A 186 1.73 -5.80 14.02
CA THR A 186 1.23 -5.42 15.32
C THR A 186 0.32 -4.19 15.27
N ILE A 187 0.19 -3.54 14.11
CA ILE A 187 -0.82 -2.51 13.83
C ILE A 187 -2.06 -3.18 13.21
N GLY A 188 -3.18 -2.47 13.23
CA GLY A 188 -4.45 -2.99 12.73
C GLY A 188 -5.60 -2.07 13.11
N PRO A 189 -6.85 -2.46 12.83
CA PRO A 189 -7.34 -3.80 12.41
C PRO A 189 -6.84 -4.33 11.06
N LYS A 190 -6.94 -5.65 10.85
CA LYS A 190 -6.58 -6.33 9.59
C LYS A 190 -7.85 -6.77 8.88
N LEU A 191 -8.03 -6.29 7.65
CA LEU A 191 -9.14 -6.60 6.76
C LEU A 191 -8.64 -7.46 5.60
N HIS A 192 -9.54 -8.17 4.94
CA HIS A 192 -9.17 -9.05 3.84
C HIS A 192 -10.17 -8.93 2.69
N VAL A 193 -9.66 -8.82 1.47
CA VAL A 193 -10.44 -8.89 0.24
C VAL A 193 -9.73 -9.78 -0.79
N ASP A 194 -10.52 -10.58 -1.49
CA ASP A 194 -10.07 -11.42 -2.60
C ASP A 194 -10.53 -10.75 -3.90
N THR A 195 -9.59 -10.53 -4.83
CA THR A 195 -9.84 -9.88 -6.12
C THR A 195 -9.89 -10.88 -7.28
N SER A 196 -9.97 -12.19 -7.02
CA SER A 196 -9.97 -13.23 -8.05
C SER A 196 -11.23 -13.23 -8.90
N VAL A 197 -12.37 -12.97 -8.26
CA VAL A 197 -13.71 -13.11 -8.88
C VAL A 197 -14.45 -11.78 -8.87
N ASP A 198 -14.51 -11.13 -7.71
CA ASP A 198 -15.25 -9.88 -7.54
C ASP A 198 -14.74 -8.79 -8.49
N THR A 199 -15.67 -8.05 -9.08
CA THR A 199 -15.34 -6.83 -9.81
C THR A 199 -14.72 -5.78 -8.86
N PRO A 200 -14.03 -4.76 -9.41
CA PRO A 200 -13.50 -3.68 -8.57
C PRO A 200 -14.56 -3.00 -7.69
N ASP A 201 -15.78 -2.82 -8.21
CA ASP A 201 -16.89 -2.19 -7.48
C ASP A 201 -17.40 -3.09 -6.34
N GLU A 202 -17.57 -4.39 -6.60
CA GLU A 202 -17.95 -5.38 -5.57
C GLU A 202 -16.88 -5.48 -4.48
N THR A 203 -15.60 -5.48 -4.88
CA THR A 203 -14.46 -5.50 -3.94
C THR A 203 -14.47 -4.25 -3.07
N LEU A 204 -14.72 -3.06 -3.65
CA LEU A 204 -14.82 -1.81 -2.90
C LEU A 204 -16.00 -1.84 -1.93
N GLU A 205 -17.17 -2.31 -2.36
CA GLU A 205 -18.35 -2.41 -1.50
C GLU A 205 -18.08 -3.32 -0.29
N ASN A 206 -17.46 -4.48 -0.53
CA ASN A 206 -17.05 -5.39 0.53
C ASN A 206 -16.03 -4.74 1.49
N LEU A 207 -15.00 -4.08 0.95
CA LEU A 207 -13.99 -3.40 1.74
C LEU A 207 -14.61 -2.31 2.63
N VAL A 208 -15.46 -1.46 2.07
CA VAL A 208 -16.12 -0.37 2.81
C VAL A 208 -16.94 -0.92 3.96
N LYS A 209 -17.73 -1.99 3.74
CA LYS A 209 -18.49 -2.66 4.81
C LYS A 209 -17.57 -3.18 5.93
N GLN A 210 -16.41 -3.72 5.60
CA GLN A 210 -15.43 -4.16 6.60
C GLN A 210 -14.76 -2.99 7.33
N MET A 211 -14.64 -1.82 6.70
CA MET A 211 -14.06 -0.62 7.32
C MET A 211 -15.03 0.09 8.28
N GLU A 212 -16.35 -0.01 8.05
CA GLU A 212 -17.39 0.69 8.82
C GLU A 212 -17.29 0.54 10.35
N PRO A 213 -17.04 -0.65 10.93
CA PRO A 213 -16.89 -0.81 12.38
C PRO A 213 -15.68 -0.08 12.96
N HIS A 214 -14.69 0.24 12.12
CA HIS A 214 -13.40 0.80 12.52
C HIS A 214 -13.26 2.29 12.25
N LEU A 215 -14.29 2.92 11.68
CA LEU A 215 -14.33 4.37 11.53
C LEU A 215 -14.25 5.05 12.88
N THR A 216 -13.29 5.99 12.99
CA THR A 216 -13.11 6.81 14.18
C THR A 216 -14.30 7.73 14.41
N TYR A 217 -14.41 8.32 15.61
CA TYR A 217 -15.43 9.34 15.88
C TYR A 217 -15.34 10.50 14.87
N HIS A 218 -14.13 10.99 14.61
CA HIS A 218 -13.88 12.06 13.64
C HIS A 218 -14.28 11.67 12.20
N ASP A 219 -14.05 10.42 11.79
CA ASP A 219 -14.53 9.95 10.48
C ASP A 219 -16.05 9.98 10.38
N ARG A 220 -16.76 9.52 11.43
CA ARG A 220 -18.23 9.50 11.46
C ARG A 220 -18.83 10.91 11.49
N GLU A 221 -18.22 11.83 12.22
CA GLU A 221 -18.63 13.23 12.24
C GLU A 221 -18.58 13.86 10.85
N ARG A 222 -17.49 13.65 10.10
CA ARG A 222 -17.36 14.18 8.73
C ARG A 222 -18.41 13.60 7.77
N ILE A 223 -18.66 12.29 7.85
CA ILE A 223 -19.70 11.63 7.04
C ILE A 223 -21.08 12.24 7.34
N ALA A 224 -21.42 12.42 8.62
CA ALA A 224 -22.71 12.99 9.03
C ALA A 224 -22.86 14.45 8.61
N ALA A 225 -21.80 15.25 8.75
CA ALA A 225 -21.76 16.65 8.34
C ALA A 225 -21.97 16.79 6.82
N HIS A 226 -21.27 15.99 6.02
CA HIS A 226 -21.41 16.01 4.56
C HIS A 226 -22.80 15.56 4.10
N SER A 227 -23.33 14.49 4.68
CA SER A 227 -24.67 13.97 4.37
C SER A 227 -25.76 15.02 4.68
N THR A 228 -25.62 15.74 5.78
CA THR A 228 -26.55 16.82 6.16
C THR A 228 -26.48 17.99 5.18
N ALA A 229 -25.27 18.40 4.79
CA ALA A 229 -25.06 19.47 3.82
C ALA A 229 -25.74 19.16 2.47
N GLN A 230 -25.57 17.92 1.96
CA GLN A 230 -26.22 17.46 0.72
C GLN A 230 -27.75 17.43 0.80
N ALA A 231 -28.32 17.14 1.97
CA ALA A 231 -29.78 17.10 2.16
C ALA A 231 -30.42 18.50 2.20
N THR A 232 -29.63 19.54 2.47
CA THR A 232 -30.08 20.93 2.57
C THR A 232 -29.89 21.75 1.29
N THR A 233 -29.27 21.17 0.26
CA THR A 233 -29.02 21.77 -1.06
C THR A 233 -29.93 21.18 -2.12
#